data_AF-A0A937GJC6-F1
#
_entry.id   AF-A0A937GJC6-F1
#
_cell.length_a   1.000
_cell.length_b   1.000
_cell.length_c   1.000
_cell.angle_alpha   90.00
_cell.angle_beta   90.00
_cell.angle_gamma   90.00
#
_symmetry.space_group_name_H-M   'P 1'
#
loop_
_entity.id
_entity.type
_entity.pdbx_description
1 polymer ?
#
loop_
_entity_poly.entity_id
_entity_poly.type
_entity_poly.pdbx_seq_one_letter_code
_entity_poly.pdbx_strand_id
1 'polypeptide(L)'
;MTTAAWFQCSAGVAGDMTTAALVDAGADQFSIIEAVHSLDIDGWAITFEAVQRCGVRATWANVVVHDHDGPHSHRPARQVLDLIGSSELSLITRNRALEVYQTLADIEGEIHGVHPDDAELHEVGAVDSIIDVVAACAALETLDIDHISHSPIGIGHGTVSTAHGQFPNPVPAVSRLLALNNAATFGVDTTMEIATPTGVALMTVLSASPSGTPMPPVQTTAIGFGAGTADVPSRPNVVQVIVGDLAAQPVGSGQAAVELAVNVDDATGEVLADAIEQLLAAGAFDAWTTPIVMKKGRPAFTVHALCDPARLELLRATMISHTGSLGIRATHVDRWPQQRSEQIVVVEGHEIRVKVADHRVKVEFDDAKAVAAALGRPVRQVIALAEHLANN
;
A
#
# COMPACT_ATOMS: atom_id res chain seq x y z
N MET A 1 2.76 16.40 -7.52
CA MET A 1 3.05 15.11 -8.16
C MET A 1 3.66 14.26 -7.07
N THR A 2 3.36 12.97 -7.04
CA THR A 2 3.89 12.09 -5.98
C THR A 2 5.21 11.53 -6.45
N THR A 3 6.31 11.93 -5.82
CA THR A 3 7.64 11.43 -6.18
C THR A 3 7.84 10.06 -5.53
N ALA A 4 8.21 9.07 -6.33
CA ALA A 4 8.39 7.69 -5.89
C ALA A 4 9.85 7.24 -6.00
N ALA A 5 10.24 6.40 -5.05
CA ALA A 5 11.44 5.58 -5.11
C ALA A 5 11.04 4.10 -5.18
N TRP A 6 11.42 3.43 -6.27
CA TRP A 6 11.28 1.98 -6.40
C TRP A 6 12.65 1.30 -6.27
N PHE A 7 12.78 0.40 -5.31
CA PHE A 7 14.02 -0.33 -5.03
C PHE A 7 14.02 -1.73 -5.63
N GLN A 8 15.09 -2.07 -6.34
CA GLN A 8 15.38 -3.41 -6.83
C GLN A 8 16.30 -4.13 -5.84
N CYS A 9 15.69 -4.98 -5.01
CA CYS A 9 16.31 -5.70 -3.90
C CYS A 9 16.70 -7.15 -4.26
N SER A 10 16.81 -7.48 -5.54
CA SER A 10 17.18 -8.84 -5.98
C SER A 10 18.57 -9.28 -5.52
N ALA A 11 19.49 -8.35 -5.28
CA ALA A 11 20.80 -8.65 -4.72
C ALA A 11 20.82 -8.77 -3.19
N GLY A 12 19.66 -8.64 -2.53
CA GLY A 12 19.55 -8.32 -1.12
C GLY A 12 19.36 -6.82 -0.89
N VAL A 13 19.36 -6.41 0.37
CA VAL A 13 19.21 -5.02 0.79
C VAL A 13 19.81 -4.80 2.18
N ALA A 14 20.52 -3.69 2.35
CA ALA A 14 21.09 -3.23 3.61
C ALA A 14 20.89 -1.72 3.76
N GLY A 15 21.02 -1.20 4.98
CA GLY A 15 20.83 0.23 5.28
C GLY A 15 21.85 1.12 4.56
N ASP A 16 23.13 0.80 4.67
CA ASP A 16 24.23 1.41 3.92
C ASP A 16 24.00 1.38 2.40
N MET A 17 23.60 0.23 1.84
CA MET A 17 23.30 0.06 0.42
C MET A 17 22.13 0.94 -0.01
N THR A 18 21.11 1.08 0.84
CA THR A 18 19.93 1.91 0.57
C THR A 18 20.32 3.39 0.53
N THR A 19 21.08 3.85 1.53
CA THR A 19 21.62 5.22 1.59
C THR A 19 22.49 5.51 0.37
N ALA A 20 23.42 4.61 0.05
CA ALA A 20 24.32 4.76 -1.08
C ALA A 20 23.57 4.82 -2.42
N ALA A 21 22.51 4.02 -2.60
CA ALA A 21 21.69 4.04 -3.80
C ALA A 21 20.98 5.39 -3.97
N LEU A 22 20.45 5.96 -2.89
CA LEU A 22 19.79 7.28 -2.91
C LEU A 22 20.79 8.41 -3.19
N VAL A 23 21.99 8.35 -2.60
CA VAL A 23 23.07 9.29 -2.91
C VAL A 23 23.50 9.21 -4.37
N ASP A 24 23.64 8.00 -4.93
CA ASP A 24 23.95 7.80 -6.35
C ASP A 24 22.83 8.35 -7.26
N ALA A 25 21.58 8.33 -6.78
CA ALA A 25 20.42 8.92 -7.46
C ALA A 25 20.32 10.45 -7.29
N GLY A 26 21.21 11.08 -6.52
CA GLY A 26 21.32 12.53 -6.37
C GLY A 26 20.89 13.10 -5.01
N ALA A 27 20.70 12.26 -3.99
CA ALA A 27 20.45 12.74 -2.63
C ALA A 27 21.64 13.59 -2.12
N ASP A 28 21.36 14.67 -1.40
CA ASP A 28 22.41 15.59 -0.94
C ASP A 28 23.19 15.01 0.25
N GLN A 29 24.46 14.68 0.00
CA GLN A 29 25.35 14.07 1.00
C GLN A 29 25.57 14.98 2.21
N PHE A 30 25.60 16.30 2.03
CA PHE A 30 25.81 17.24 3.14
C PHE A 30 24.62 17.25 4.09
N SER A 31 23.40 17.35 3.56
CA SER A 31 22.17 17.27 4.36
C SER A 31 22.04 15.94 5.10
N ILE A 32 22.45 14.83 4.48
CA ILE A 32 22.48 13.51 5.14
C ILE A 32 23.46 13.51 6.31
N ILE A 33 24.69 14.00 6.11
CA ILE A 33 25.72 14.06 7.15
C ILE A 33 25.29 14.98 8.30
N GLU A 34 24.68 16.13 8.00
CA GLU A 34 24.14 17.06 9.01
C GLU A 34 23.01 16.42 9.83
N ALA A 35 22.10 15.69 9.16
CA ALA A 35 21.03 14.95 9.83
C ALA A 35 21.59 13.92 10.80
N VAL A 36 22.59 13.13 10.40
CA VAL A 36 23.21 12.13 11.29
C VAL A 36 23.98 12.80 12.44
N HIS A 37 24.69 13.92 12.19
CA HIS A 37 25.34 14.69 13.26
C HIS A 37 24.36 15.22 14.32
N SER A 38 23.11 15.50 13.94
CA SER A 38 22.08 15.97 14.88
C SER A 38 21.67 14.95 15.94
N LEU A 39 22.08 13.67 15.80
CA LEU A 39 21.87 12.64 16.81
C LEU A 39 22.77 12.80 18.04
N ASP A 40 23.77 13.69 18.00
CA ASP A 40 24.74 13.90 19.10
C ASP A 40 25.49 12.61 19.51
N ILE A 41 25.81 11.78 18.52
CA ILE A 41 26.65 10.58 18.67
C ILE A 41 28.07 10.91 18.20
N ASP A 42 29.06 10.64 19.04
CA ASP A 42 30.48 10.80 18.70
C ASP A 42 31.09 9.54 18.07
N GLY A 43 32.29 9.69 17.51
CA GLY A 43 33.13 8.55 17.15
C GLY A 43 32.71 7.83 15.88
N TRP A 44 32.10 8.52 14.91
CA TRP A 44 31.78 7.95 13.61
C TRP A 44 32.18 8.87 12.46
N ALA A 45 32.30 8.29 11.27
CA ALA A 45 32.43 9.01 10.01
C ALA A 45 31.68 8.24 8.92
N ILE A 46 31.00 8.94 8.02
CA ILE A 46 30.41 8.36 6.81
C ILE A 46 31.09 8.96 5.57
N THR A 47 31.50 8.11 4.63
CA THR A 47 31.99 8.55 3.32
C THR A 47 31.21 7.90 2.21
N PHE A 48 31.10 8.60 1.07
CA PHE A 48 30.46 8.10 -0.13
C PHE A 48 31.50 7.98 -1.25
N GLU A 49 31.77 6.76 -1.69
CA GLU A 49 32.84 6.48 -2.63
C GLU A 49 32.30 5.78 -3.88
N ALA A 50 32.76 6.21 -5.06
CA ALA A 50 32.44 5.52 -6.30
C ALA A 50 33.23 4.19 -6.37
N VAL A 51 32.51 3.08 -6.48
CA VAL A 51 33.07 1.73 -6.57
C VAL A 51 32.51 0.98 -7.78
N GLN A 52 33.05 -0.21 -8.02
CA GLN A 52 32.52 -1.15 -9.00
C GLN A 52 32.19 -2.48 -8.30
N ARG A 53 31.06 -3.10 -8.67
CA ARG A 53 30.64 -4.44 -8.21
C ARG A 53 30.22 -5.26 -9.42
N CYS A 54 30.96 -6.33 -9.72
CA CYS A 54 30.68 -7.19 -10.88
C CYS A 54 30.41 -6.39 -12.20
N GLY A 55 31.21 -5.34 -12.45
CA GLY A 55 31.07 -4.49 -13.64
C GLY A 55 30.12 -3.29 -13.51
N VAL A 56 29.26 -3.24 -12.49
CA VAL A 56 28.31 -2.14 -12.25
C VAL A 56 29.00 -1.04 -11.43
N ARG A 57 29.00 0.20 -11.93
CA ARG A 57 29.41 1.38 -11.16
C ARG A 57 28.32 1.66 -10.12
N ALA A 58 28.73 1.88 -8.88
CA ALA A 58 27.82 2.18 -7.76
C ALA A 58 28.50 3.15 -6.77
N THR A 59 27.72 3.69 -5.86
CA THR A 59 28.22 4.39 -4.67
C THR A 59 28.30 3.39 -3.52
N TRP A 60 29.36 3.45 -2.72
CA TRP A 60 29.49 2.73 -1.46
C TRP A 60 29.43 3.75 -0.32
N ALA A 61 28.48 3.57 0.61
CA ALA A 61 28.42 4.32 1.85
C ALA A 61 29.25 3.57 2.89
N ASN A 62 30.37 4.14 3.30
CA ASN A 62 31.26 3.53 4.28
C ASN A 62 31.08 4.24 5.62
N VAL A 63 30.38 3.59 6.54
CA VAL A 63 30.24 4.06 7.93
C VAL A 63 31.34 3.44 8.77
N VAL A 64 32.24 4.28 9.28
CA VAL A 64 33.34 3.87 10.15
C VAL A 64 33.04 4.37 11.55
N VAL A 65 33.05 3.47 12.54
CA VAL A 65 32.88 3.80 13.95
C VAL A 65 34.19 3.53 14.70
N HIS A 66 34.67 4.53 15.43
CA HIS A 66 35.81 4.45 16.33
C HIS A 66 35.36 3.89 17.68
N ASP A 67 35.54 2.59 17.88
CA ASP A 67 35.21 1.94 19.14
C ASP A 67 36.19 2.32 20.26
N HIS A 68 35.66 2.87 21.34
CA HIS A 68 36.30 2.84 22.66
C HIS A 68 35.83 1.66 23.53
N ASP A 69 34.68 1.03 23.19
CA ASP A 69 34.02 0.00 24.02
C ASP A 69 33.93 -1.40 23.38
N GLY A 70 34.45 -1.58 22.16
CA GLY A 70 34.58 -2.87 21.49
C GLY A 70 33.38 -3.25 20.61
N PRO A 71 33.59 -4.23 19.69
CA PRO A 71 32.56 -4.65 18.76
C PRO A 71 31.39 -5.23 19.56
N HIS A 72 30.16 -4.81 19.25
CA HIS A 72 28.91 -5.18 19.94
C HIS A 72 28.46 -4.28 21.12
N SER A 73 28.34 -2.98 20.88
CA SER A 73 27.60 -2.11 21.80
C SER A 73 26.08 -2.31 21.63
N HIS A 74 25.49 -3.15 22.47
CA HIS A 74 24.04 -3.34 22.53
C HIS A 74 23.39 -2.15 23.23
N ARG A 75 22.26 -1.67 22.71
CA ARG A 75 21.50 -0.56 23.30
C ARG A 75 20.06 -0.97 23.52
N PRO A 76 19.45 -0.62 24.67
CA PRO A 76 18.01 -0.74 24.83
C PRO A 76 17.29 0.07 23.75
N ALA A 77 16.21 -0.48 23.19
CA ALA A 77 15.42 0.17 22.15
C ALA A 77 14.97 1.58 22.56
N ARG A 78 14.55 1.74 23.82
CA ARG A 78 14.20 3.06 24.38
C ARG A 78 15.31 4.09 24.23
N GLN A 79 16.58 3.70 24.40
CA GLN A 79 17.70 4.63 24.24
C GLN A 79 17.83 5.12 22.79
N VAL A 80 17.63 4.22 21.81
CA VAL A 80 17.69 4.58 20.39
C VAL A 80 16.51 5.45 19.98
N LEU A 81 15.31 5.13 20.47
CA LEU A 81 14.10 5.92 20.26
C LEU A 81 14.23 7.32 20.89
N ASP A 82 14.74 7.41 22.12
CA ASP A 82 15.00 8.69 22.80
C ASP A 82 16.02 9.52 22.00
N LEU A 83 17.11 8.91 21.54
CA LEU A 83 18.17 9.54 20.74
C LEU A 83 17.62 10.17 19.45
N ILE A 84 16.82 9.41 18.68
CA ILE A 84 16.18 9.91 17.46
C ILE A 84 15.14 10.98 17.82
N GLY A 85 14.33 10.75 18.86
CA GLY A 85 13.26 11.64 19.29
C GLY A 85 13.74 13.01 19.76
N SER A 86 14.90 13.07 20.43
CA SER A 86 15.49 14.31 20.96
C SER A 86 16.43 15.05 19.99
N SER A 87 16.73 14.45 18.83
CA SER A 87 17.61 15.05 17.82
C SER A 87 16.99 16.28 17.14
N GLU A 88 17.82 17.04 16.42
CA GLU A 88 17.38 18.16 15.56
C GLU A 88 17.00 17.70 14.14
N LEU A 89 16.74 16.40 13.94
CA LEU A 89 16.20 15.87 12.69
C LEU A 89 14.91 16.57 12.29
N SER A 90 14.70 16.75 10.99
CA SER A 90 13.42 17.20 10.44
C SER A 90 12.28 16.29 10.93
N LEU A 91 11.04 16.79 10.90
CA LEU A 91 9.89 15.97 11.27
C LEU A 91 9.72 14.75 10.35
N ILE A 92 10.03 14.87 9.06
CA ILE A 92 9.88 13.78 8.09
C ILE A 92 10.90 12.68 8.36
N THR A 93 12.18 13.05 8.46
CA THR A 93 13.26 12.09 8.73
C THR A 93 13.11 11.44 10.10
N ARG A 94 12.78 12.23 11.14
CA ARG A 94 12.55 11.73 12.50
C ARG A 94 11.41 10.72 12.54
N ASN A 95 10.27 11.03 11.93
CA ASN A 95 9.11 10.13 11.96
C ASN A 95 9.40 8.81 11.25
N ARG A 96 10.05 8.83 10.09
CA ARG A 96 10.46 7.61 9.38
C ARG A 96 11.43 6.76 10.19
N ALA A 97 12.46 7.38 10.77
CA ALA A 97 13.45 6.67 11.57
C ALA A 97 12.81 6.07 12.85
N LEU A 98 11.93 6.81 13.52
CA LEU A 98 11.17 6.31 14.68
C LEU A 98 10.24 5.16 14.30
N GLU A 99 9.55 5.22 13.17
CA GLU A 99 8.67 4.15 12.70
C GLU A 99 9.45 2.85 12.44
N VAL A 100 10.62 2.96 11.79
CA VAL A 100 11.54 1.83 11.57
C VAL A 100 12.02 1.26 12.89
N TYR A 101 12.51 2.09 13.81
CA TYR A 101 13.05 1.62 15.09
C TYR A 101 11.99 1.09 16.05
N GLN A 102 10.78 1.65 16.04
CA GLN A 102 9.67 1.11 16.83
C GLN A 102 9.31 -0.29 16.34
N THR A 103 9.25 -0.49 15.02
CA THR A 103 8.98 -1.82 14.44
C THR A 103 10.08 -2.83 14.79
N LEU A 104 11.35 -2.40 14.73
CA LEU A 104 12.48 -3.24 15.16
C LEU A 104 12.37 -3.59 16.65
N ALA A 105 12.04 -2.63 17.51
CA ALA A 105 11.86 -2.84 18.95
C ALA A 105 10.72 -3.83 19.24
N ASP A 106 9.59 -3.73 18.53
CA ASP A 106 8.46 -4.63 18.67
C ASP A 106 8.85 -6.07 18.28
N ILE A 107 9.59 -6.23 17.17
CA ILE A 107 10.07 -7.53 16.69
C ILE A 107 11.10 -8.14 17.65
N GLU A 108 12.06 -7.36 18.13
CA GLU A 108 13.06 -7.83 19.09
C GLU A 108 12.40 -8.21 20.42
N GLY A 109 11.44 -7.41 20.88
CA GLY A 109 10.61 -7.73 22.06
C GLY A 109 9.87 -9.06 21.90
N GLU A 110 9.30 -9.34 20.72
CA GLU A 110 8.64 -10.61 20.44
C GLU A 110 9.62 -11.79 20.43
N ILE A 111 10.78 -11.64 19.75
CA ILE A 111 11.81 -12.68 19.64
C ILE A 111 12.34 -13.06 21.02
N HIS A 112 12.54 -12.07 21.89
CA HIS A 112 13.14 -12.24 23.22
C HIS A 112 12.11 -12.37 24.36
N GLY A 113 10.81 -12.21 24.09
CA GLY A 113 9.75 -12.32 25.09
C GLY A 113 9.76 -11.21 26.15
N VAL A 114 10.17 -10.00 25.75
CA VAL A 114 10.25 -8.81 26.62
C VAL A 114 9.38 -7.67 26.08
N HIS A 115 9.13 -6.65 26.90
CA HIS A 115 8.43 -5.45 26.44
C HIS A 115 9.28 -4.73 25.37
N PRO A 116 8.69 -4.16 24.29
CA PRO A 116 9.45 -3.50 23.22
C PRO A 116 10.42 -2.42 23.71
N ASP A 117 10.01 -1.59 24.67
CA ASP A 117 10.88 -0.55 25.25
C ASP A 117 12.10 -1.11 26.01
N ASP A 118 11.98 -2.33 26.53
CA ASP A 118 13.02 -3.04 27.29
C ASP A 118 13.84 -3.99 26.40
N ALA A 119 13.51 -4.10 25.10
CA ALA A 119 14.24 -4.95 24.17
C ALA A 119 15.67 -4.41 23.96
N GLU A 120 16.67 -5.28 24.11
CA GLU A 120 18.04 -4.95 23.75
C GLU A 120 18.24 -5.17 22.25
N LEU A 121 18.61 -4.11 21.53
CA LEU A 121 18.88 -4.18 20.10
C LEU A 121 20.32 -4.65 19.88
N HIS A 122 20.50 -5.96 19.66
CA HIS A 122 21.84 -6.54 19.65
C HIS A 122 22.63 -6.28 18.38
N GLU A 123 21.96 -6.29 17.23
CA GLU A 123 22.57 -6.04 15.92
C GLU A 123 22.23 -4.63 15.42
N VAL A 124 20.97 -4.24 15.57
CA VAL A 124 20.45 -2.95 15.07
C VAL A 124 20.62 -1.79 16.04
N GLY A 125 21.10 -2.03 17.27
CA GLY A 125 21.36 -0.98 18.27
C GLY A 125 22.75 -0.36 18.18
N ALA A 126 23.61 -0.90 17.31
CA ALA A 126 24.95 -0.39 17.09
C ALA A 126 24.94 0.96 16.34
N VAL A 127 26.00 1.76 16.53
CA VAL A 127 26.10 3.13 15.97
C VAL A 127 25.97 3.12 14.45
N ASP A 128 26.62 2.17 13.77
CA ASP A 128 26.55 2.00 12.32
C ASP A 128 25.12 1.74 11.84
N SER A 129 24.37 0.86 12.51
CA SER A 129 22.97 0.58 12.19
C SER A 129 22.03 1.78 12.40
N ILE A 130 22.29 2.59 13.43
CA ILE A 130 21.56 3.85 13.67
C ILE A 130 21.85 4.85 12.57
N ILE A 131 23.13 5.03 12.21
CA ILE A 131 23.55 5.91 11.12
C ILE A 131 22.92 5.46 9.80
N ASP A 132 22.95 4.17 9.49
CA ASP A 132 22.39 3.60 8.27
C ASP A 132 20.90 3.95 8.07
N VAL A 133 20.08 3.73 9.10
CA VAL A 133 18.64 3.97 9.03
C VAL A 133 18.34 5.46 8.94
N VAL A 134 19.00 6.28 9.78
CA VAL A 134 18.78 7.73 9.80
C VAL A 134 19.27 8.37 8.49
N ALA A 135 20.43 7.94 7.98
CA ALA A 135 20.97 8.42 6.71
C ALA A 135 20.06 8.05 5.53
N ALA A 136 19.49 6.84 5.51
CA ALA A 136 18.53 6.45 4.49
C ALA A 136 17.25 7.30 4.55
N CYS A 137 16.72 7.55 5.76
CA CYS A 137 15.54 8.40 5.97
C CYS A 137 15.79 9.86 5.52
N ALA A 138 16.96 10.41 5.87
CA ALA A 138 17.39 11.74 5.42
C ALA A 138 17.55 11.79 3.89
N ALA A 139 18.19 10.79 3.29
CA ALA A 139 18.37 10.71 1.85
C ALA A 139 17.02 10.69 1.10
N LEU A 140 16.04 9.95 1.61
CA LEU A 140 14.66 9.95 1.07
C LEU A 140 14.00 11.32 1.16
N GLU A 141 14.23 12.09 2.23
CA GLU A 141 13.72 13.46 2.35
C GLU A 141 14.42 14.42 1.38
N THR A 142 15.74 14.35 1.22
CA THR A 142 16.47 15.24 0.29
C THR A 142 16.03 15.08 -1.17
N LEU A 143 15.47 13.93 -1.52
CA LEU A 143 14.93 13.62 -2.83
C LEU A 143 13.41 13.85 -2.94
N ASP A 144 12.79 14.44 -1.91
CA ASP A 144 11.35 14.68 -1.81
C ASP A 144 10.50 13.40 -2.06
N ILE A 145 10.99 12.22 -1.64
CA ILE A 145 10.28 10.96 -1.88
C ILE A 145 9.02 10.89 -1.03
N ASP A 146 7.86 10.73 -1.67
CA ASP A 146 6.55 10.53 -1.04
C ASP A 146 6.15 9.05 -0.97
N HIS A 147 6.52 8.27 -1.99
CA HIS A 147 6.10 6.88 -2.15
C HIS A 147 7.29 5.95 -2.29
N ILE A 148 7.35 4.92 -1.46
CA ILE A 148 8.40 3.91 -1.48
C ILE A 148 7.77 2.57 -1.86
N SER A 149 8.43 1.85 -2.75
CA SER A 149 8.07 0.48 -3.11
C SER A 149 9.32 -0.32 -3.49
N HIS A 150 9.20 -1.64 -3.55
CA HIS A 150 10.35 -2.49 -3.84
C HIS A 150 9.98 -3.77 -4.59
N SER A 151 10.96 -4.36 -5.29
CA SER A 151 10.88 -5.71 -5.85
C SER A 151 10.80 -6.77 -4.76
N PRO A 152 10.57 -8.06 -5.09
CA PRO A 152 10.88 -9.14 -4.15
C PRO A 152 12.30 -9.02 -3.59
N ILE A 153 12.48 -9.32 -2.31
CA ILE A 153 13.76 -9.23 -1.60
C ILE A 153 14.51 -10.55 -1.74
N GLY A 154 15.74 -10.51 -2.23
CA GLY A 154 16.62 -11.68 -2.30
C GLY A 154 17.13 -12.07 -0.91
N ILE A 155 17.00 -13.34 -0.54
CA ILE A 155 17.46 -13.88 0.74
C ILE A 155 18.56 -14.93 0.54
N GLY A 156 19.55 -14.98 1.44
CA GLY A 156 20.58 -16.02 1.46
C GLY A 156 20.07 -17.33 2.08
N HIS A 157 20.98 -18.29 2.26
CA HIS A 157 20.69 -19.57 2.92
C HIS A 157 21.81 -19.99 3.88
N GLY A 158 21.60 -21.08 4.63
CA GLY A 158 22.60 -21.61 5.56
C GLY A 158 22.54 -20.93 6.93
N THR A 159 23.70 -20.62 7.49
CA THR A 159 23.85 -20.05 8.84
C THR A 159 24.81 -18.86 8.85
N VAL A 160 24.53 -17.88 9.70
CA VAL A 160 25.35 -16.68 9.90
C VAL A 160 25.77 -16.56 11.37
N SER A 161 26.91 -15.92 11.59
CA SER A 161 27.45 -15.69 12.94
C SER A 161 26.94 -14.36 13.49
N THR A 162 26.24 -14.41 14.60
CA THR A 162 25.65 -13.26 15.31
C THR A 162 26.29 -13.12 16.70
N ALA A 163 25.98 -12.03 17.42
CA ALA A 163 26.34 -11.89 18.83
C ALA A 163 25.77 -13.02 19.72
N HIS A 164 24.69 -13.66 19.28
CA HIS A 164 24.01 -14.77 19.96
C HIS A 164 24.40 -16.15 19.43
N GLY A 165 25.46 -16.23 18.62
CA GLY A 165 25.96 -17.47 18.04
C GLY A 165 25.48 -17.70 16.61
N GLN A 166 25.33 -18.96 16.21
CA GLN A 166 24.98 -19.33 14.83
C GLN A 166 23.47 -19.30 14.64
N PHE A 167 22.99 -18.38 13.80
CA PHE A 167 21.58 -18.24 13.46
C PHE A 167 21.33 -18.74 12.03
N PRO A 168 20.09 -19.19 11.71
CA PRO A 168 19.73 -19.45 10.32
C PRO A 168 19.85 -18.17 9.47
N ASN A 169 20.08 -18.32 8.17
CA ASN A 169 20.02 -17.24 7.19
C ASN A 169 18.75 -17.43 6.33
N PRO A 170 17.78 -16.50 6.35
CA PRO A 170 17.80 -15.21 7.07
C PRO A 170 17.64 -15.34 8.60
N VAL A 171 18.19 -14.38 9.34
CA VAL A 171 18.06 -14.32 10.81
C VAL A 171 16.60 -14.11 11.25
N PRO A 172 16.23 -14.43 12.51
CA PRO A 172 14.84 -14.32 12.98
C PRO A 172 14.22 -12.93 12.81
N ALA A 173 14.97 -11.86 13.08
CA ALA A 173 14.51 -10.48 12.91
C ALA A 173 14.14 -10.18 11.45
N VAL A 174 14.99 -10.56 10.49
CA VAL A 174 14.71 -10.44 9.05
C VAL A 174 13.47 -11.25 8.67
N SER A 175 13.34 -12.49 9.18
CA SER A 175 12.17 -13.33 8.91
C SER A 175 10.86 -12.70 9.39
N ARG A 176 10.88 -12.04 10.56
CA ARG A 176 9.72 -11.31 11.11
C ARG A 176 9.41 -10.05 10.32
N LEU A 177 10.42 -9.26 9.95
CA LEU A 177 10.25 -8.08 9.10
C LEU A 177 9.64 -8.45 7.74
N LEU A 178 10.08 -9.55 7.13
CA LEU A 178 9.53 -10.03 5.86
C LEU A 178 8.08 -10.51 5.98
N ALA A 179 7.64 -10.93 7.18
CA ALA A 179 6.23 -11.26 7.40
C ALA A 179 5.34 -10.00 7.42
N LEU A 180 5.91 -8.82 7.69
CA LEU A 180 5.19 -7.55 7.59
C LEU A 180 4.78 -7.32 6.13
N ASN A 181 3.54 -6.89 5.93
CA ASN A 181 2.98 -6.57 4.62
C ASN A 181 3.10 -7.70 3.56
N ASN A 182 3.28 -8.96 4.02
CA ASN A 182 3.54 -10.14 3.19
C ASN A 182 4.68 -9.90 2.19
N ALA A 183 5.88 -9.53 2.67
CA ALA A 183 7.04 -9.27 1.84
C ALA A 183 7.40 -10.49 0.95
N ALA A 184 7.38 -10.32 -0.37
CA ALA A 184 7.71 -11.31 -1.37
C ALA A 184 9.22 -11.49 -1.37
N THR A 185 9.65 -12.74 -1.30
CA THR A 185 11.06 -13.09 -1.22
C THR A 185 11.39 -14.20 -2.19
N PHE A 186 12.66 -14.31 -2.55
CA PHE A 186 13.18 -15.46 -3.27
C PHE A 186 14.60 -15.79 -2.81
N GLY A 187 14.94 -17.08 -2.86
CA GLY A 187 16.27 -17.54 -2.47
C GLY A 187 17.32 -17.18 -3.51
N VAL A 188 18.45 -16.67 -3.04
CA VAL A 188 19.69 -16.50 -3.79
C VAL A 188 20.68 -17.57 -3.30
N ASP A 189 21.37 -18.23 -4.23
CA ASP A 189 22.36 -19.27 -3.88
C ASP A 189 23.64 -18.63 -3.31
N THR A 190 23.57 -18.24 -2.04
CA THR A 190 24.68 -17.67 -1.27
C THR A 190 24.48 -17.89 0.21
N THR A 191 25.57 -18.13 0.94
CA THR A 191 25.55 -18.23 2.40
C THR A 191 25.74 -16.89 3.10
N MET A 192 26.00 -15.81 2.34
CA MET A 192 26.16 -14.47 2.90
C MET A 192 24.82 -13.93 3.39
N GLU A 193 24.87 -13.11 4.44
CA GLU A 193 23.76 -12.25 4.81
C GLU A 193 23.65 -11.11 3.79
N ILE A 194 22.73 -11.24 2.85
CA ILE A 194 22.50 -10.24 1.80
C ILE A 194 21.30 -9.34 2.08
N ALA A 195 20.40 -9.77 2.96
CA ALA A 195 19.27 -9.00 3.43
C ALA A 195 19.46 -8.78 4.94
N THR A 196 19.87 -7.57 5.33
CA THR A 196 20.14 -7.24 6.74
C THR A 196 18.86 -6.75 7.42
N PRO A 197 18.76 -6.82 8.76
CA PRO A 197 17.61 -6.28 9.49
C PRO A 197 17.30 -4.82 9.13
N THR A 198 18.31 -3.95 9.06
CA THR A 198 18.14 -2.52 8.74
C THR A 198 17.61 -2.30 7.33
N GLY A 199 18.18 -2.99 6.32
CA GLY A 199 17.74 -2.87 4.94
C GLY A 199 16.32 -3.38 4.74
N VAL A 200 16.00 -4.53 5.33
CA VAL A 200 14.65 -5.13 5.24
C VAL A 200 13.64 -4.26 5.98
N ALA A 201 13.98 -3.68 7.13
CA ALA A 201 13.09 -2.78 7.86
C ALA A 201 12.78 -1.52 7.04
N LEU A 202 13.79 -0.88 6.42
CA LEU A 202 13.57 0.26 5.53
C LEU A 202 12.59 -0.07 4.39
N MET A 203 12.72 -1.25 3.78
CA MET A 203 11.84 -1.67 2.69
C MET A 203 10.43 -2.02 3.16
N THR A 204 10.29 -2.75 4.26
CA THR A 204 9.01 -3.33 4.70
C THR A 204 8.15 -2.36 5.50
N VAL A 205 8.79 -1.47 6.28
CA VAL A 205 8.12 -0.46 7.11
C VAL A 205 7.72 0.75 6.28
N LEU A 206 8.65 1.30 5.49
CA LEU A 206 8.41 2.56 4.77
C LEU A 206 7.68 2.38 3.44
N SER A 207 7.57 1.14 2.92
CA SER A 207 6.87 0.90 1.65
C SER A 207 5.37 1.11 1.78
N ALA A 208 4.81 1.93 0.89
CA ALA A 208 3.39 2.24 0.81
C ALA A 208 2.57 1.15 0.07
N SER A 209 3.20 0.07 -0.36
CA SER A 209 2.55 -0.99 -1.14
C SER A 209 3.03 -2.37 -0.74
N PRO A 210 2.16 -3.40 -0.84
CA PRO A 210 2.58 -4.78 -0.67
C PRO A 210 3.72 -5.08 -1.65
N SER A 211 4.74 -5.74 -1.12
CA SER A 211 5.85 -6.24 -1.92
C SER A 211 5.43 -7.11 -3.11
N GLY A 212 6.34 -7.30 -4.06
CA GLY A 212 6.15 -8.27 -5.15
C GLY A 212 5.16 -7.81 -6.23
N THR A 213 4.59 -6.62 -6.11
CA THR A 213 3.95 -5.95 -7.24
C THR A 213 5.00 -5.56 -8.28
N PRO A 214 4.67 -5.62 -9.58
CA PRO A 214 5.51 -5.00 -10.61
C PRO A 214 5.79 -3.53 -10.26
N MET A 215 6.96 -3.03 -10.67
CA MET A 215 7.27 -1.61 -10.55
C MET A 215 6.10 -0.77 -11.10
N PRO A 216 5.58 0.21 -10.34
CA PRO A 216 4.50 1.05 -10.82
C PRO A 216 4.96 1.86 -12.04
N PRO A 217 4.03 2.32 -12.91
CA PRO A 217 4.40 3.24 -13.98
C PRO A 217 4.98 4.54 -13.40
N VAL A 218 6.26 4.78 -13.64
CA VAL A 218 7.01 5.94 -13.14
C VAL A 218 7.62 6.69 -14.33
N GLN A 219 7.54 8.01 -14.33
CA GLN A 219 8.35 8.86 -15.19
C GLN A 219 9.70 9.07 -14.50
N THR A 220 10.67 8.20 -14.83
CA THR A 220 11.99 8.20 -14.19
C THR A 220 12.73 9.52 -14.38
N THR A 221 13.18 10.10 -13.27
CA THR A 221 14.01 11.31 -13.22
C THR A 221 15.45 11.00 -12.81
N ALA A 222 15.67 9.98 -11.97
CA ALA A 222 16.99 9.55 -11.56
C ALA A 222 17.06 8.04 -11.30
N ILE A 223 18.28 7.49 -11.39
CA ILE A 223 18.58 6.09 -11.07
C ILE A 223 19.88 6.09 -10.28
N GLY A 224 19.93 5.33 -9.20
CA GLY A 224 21.13 5.17 -8.39
C GLY A 224 21.41 3.71 -8.04
N PHE A 225 22.68 3.40 -7.79
CA PHE A 225 23.15 2.08 -7.39
C PHE A 225 23.97 2.19 -6.10
N GLY A 226 23.54 1.48 -5.06
CA GLY A 226 24.24 1.39 -3.78
C GLY A 226 24.92 0.05 -3.62
N ALA A 227 26.24 0.06 -3.46
CA ALA A 227 27.06 -1.14 -3.32
C ALA A 227 27.10 -1.63 -1.89
N GLY A 228 27.02 -2.95 -1.71
CA GLY A 228 27.36 -3.59 -0.45
C GLY A 228 28.87 -3.81 -0.32
N THR A 229 29.32 -4.09 0.90
CA THR A 229 30.75 -4.27 1.22
C THR A 229 31.38 -5.43 0.43
N ALA A 230 30.70 -6.57 0.31
CA ALA A 230 31.22 -7.71 -0.45
C ALA A 230 31.22 -7.46 -1.97
N ASP A 231 32.32 -7.82 -2.65
CA ASP A 231 32.41 -7.86 -4.12
C ASP A 231 32.39 -9.32 -4.59
N VAL A 232 31.25 -9.74 -5.14
CA VAL A 232 31.03 -11.12 -5.60
C VAL A 232 31.29 -11.19 -7.11
N PRO A 233 32.24 -12.01 -7.59
CA PRO A 233 32.62 -12.01 -9.01
C PRO A 233 31.50 -12.34 -10.00
N SER A 234 30.48 -13.10 -9.57
CA SER A 234 29.40 -13.61 -10.42
C SER A 234 28.09 -12.84 -10.27
N ARG A 235 28.01 -11.85 -9.37
CA ARG A 235 26.76 -11.15 -9.05
C ARG A 235 27.05 -9.73 -8.56
N PRO A 236 26.45 -8.68 -9.14
CA PRO A 236 26.59 -7.34 -8.59
C PRO A 236 25.89 -7.27 -7.24
N ASN A 237 26.66 -7.05 -6.17
CA ASN A 237 26.14 -6.82 -4.83
C ASN A 237 25.71 -5.36 -4.70
N VAL A 238 24.60 -5.01 -5.36
CA VAL A 238 24.09 -3.64 -5.43
C VAL A 238 22.57 -3.61 -5.26
N VAL A 239 22.07 -2.60 -4.55
CA VAL A 239 20.66 -2.19 -4.57
C VAL A 239 20.54 -1.10 -5.63
N GLN A 240 19.59 -1.25 -6.54
CA GLN A 240 19.24 -0.16 -7.47
C GLN A 240 18.00 0.57 -6.94
N VAL A 241 18.01 1.89 -7.01
CA VAL A 241 16.82 2.72 -6.83
C VAL A 241 16.46 3.42 -8.15
N ILE A 242 15.18 3.46 -8.46
CA ILE A 242 14.63 4.26 -9.56
C ILE A 242 13.73 5.32 -8.94
N VAL A 243 14.09 6.59 -9.14
CA VAL A 243 13.36 7.75 -8.65
C VAL A 243 12.61 8.40 -9.81
N GLY A 244 11.39 8.83 -9.57
CA GLY A 244 10.61 9.59 -10.54
C GLY A 244 9.19 9.87 -10.08
N ASP A 245 8.44 10.59 -10.90
CA ASP A 245 7.04 10.88 -10.58
C ASP A 245 6.16 9.66 -10.90
N LEU A 246 5.33 9.25 -9.93
CA LEU A 246 4.28 8.28 -10.22
C LEU A 246 3.43 8.83 -11.35
N ALA A 247 3.30 8.05 -12.43
CA ALA A 247 2.33 8.38 -13.46
C ALA A 247 0.96 8.44 -12.78
N ALA A 248 0.18 9.48 -13.10
CA ALA A 248 -1.21 9.54 -12.67
C ALA A 248 -1.85 8.18 -13.00
N GLN A 249 -2.33 7.47 -11.98
CA GLN A 249 -2.99 6.20 -12.23
C GLN A 249 -4.10 6.48 -13.24
N PRO A 250 -4.17 5.75 -14.37
CA PRO A 250 -5.41 5.75 -15.13
C PRO A 250 -6.49 5.39 -14.12
N VAL A 251 -7.60 6.14 -14.11
CA VAL A 251 -8.78 5.88 -13.24
C VAL A 251 -8.91 4.36 -13.15
N GLY A 252 -8.68 3.79 -11.96
CA GLY A 252 -8.28 2.38 -11.80
C GLY A 252 -9.17 1.43 -12.58
N SER A 253 -8.74 0.21 -12.94
CA SER A 253 -9.60 -0.71 -13.69
C SER A 253 -10.96 -0.82 -12.99
N GLY A 254 -12.02 -0.28 -13.60
CA GLY A 254 -13.34 -0.33 -12.99
C GLY A 254 -13.74 -1.79 -12.74
N GLN A 255 -14.66 -2.00 -11.81
CA GLN A 255 -15.30 -3.30 -11.67
C GLN A 255 -15.97 -3.64 -13.01
N ALA A 256 -15.52 -4.73 -13.64
CA ALA A 256 -16.12 -5.21 -14.88
C ALA A 256 -17.62 -5.51 -14.65
N ALA A 257 -18.45 -5.01 -15.56
CA ALA A 257 -19.89 -5.21 -15.58
C ALA A 257 -20.37 -5.44 -17.01
N VAL A 258 -21.60 -5.93 -17.15
CA VAL A 258 -22.25 -6.15 -18.44
C VAL A 258 -23.60 -5.46 -18.44
N GLU A 259 -23.84 -4.60 -19.43
CA GLU A 259 -25.16 -4.07 -19.73
C GLU A 259 -25.85 -4.97 -20.76
N LEU A 260 -26.94 -5.62 -20.34
CA LEU A 260 -27.88 -6.31 -21.20
C LEU A 260 -28.93 -5.33 -21.70
N ALA A 261 -29.29 -5.43 -22.98
CA ALA A 261 -30.34 -4.60 -23.56
C ALA A 261 -31.21 -5.36 -24.57
N VAL A 262 -32.52 -5.08 -24.56
CA VAL A 262 -33.48 -5.68 -25.48
C VAL A 262 -34.56 -4.70 -25.88
N ASN A 263 -34.94 -4.69 -27.16
CA ASN A 263 -35.98 -3.80 -27.67
C ASN A 263 -37.31 -4.57 -27.79
N VAL A 264 -38.39 -4.01 -27.29
CA VAL A 264 -39.73 -4.61 -27.31
C VAL A 264 -40.77 -3.59 -27.79
N ASP A 265 -41.57 -3.96 -28.80
CA ASP A 265 -42.65 -3.15 -29.38
C ASP A 265 -44.06 -3.72 -29.11
N ASP A 266 -44.14 -4.82 -28.38
CA ASP A 266 -45.35 -5.58 -28.06
C ASP A 266 -45.60 -5.77 -26.55
N ALA A 267 -44.68 -5.29 -25.69
CA ALA A 267 -44.82 -5.34 -24.23
C ALA A 267 -45.64 -4.15 -23.68
N THR A 268 -46.57 -4.44 -22.76
CA THR A 268 -47.32 -3.41 -22.02
C THR A 268 -46.48 -2.82 -20.89
N GLY A 269 -46.87 -1.65 -20.38
CA GLY A 269 -46.19 -1.04 -19.23
C GLY A 269 -46.16 -1.93 -17.98
N GLU A 270 -47.21 -2.74 -17.75
CA GLU A 270 -47.27 -3.69 -16.63
C GLU A 270 -46.22 -4.81 -16.79
N VAL A 271 -46.05 -5.33 -18.01
CA VAL A 271 -45.02 -6.34 -18.31
C VAL A 271 -43.61 -5.76 -18.15
N LEU A 272 -43.39 -4.51 -18.59
CA LEU A 272 -42.11 -3.84 -18.41
C LEU A 272 -41.76 -3.60 -16.94
N ALA A 273 -42.75 -3.24 -16.12
CA ALA A 273 -42.58 -3.06 -14.67
C ALA A 273 -42.20 -4.38 -13.98
N ASP A 274 -42.93 -5.47 -14.28
CA ASP A 274 -42.59 -6.81 -13.77
C ASP A 274 -41.17 -7.21 -14.21
N ALA A 275 -40.82 -7.03 -15.49
CA ALA A 275 -39.49 -7.36 -15.97
C ALA A 275 -38.36 -6.64 -15.20
N ILE A 276 -38.54 -5.35 -14.87
CA ILE A 276 -37.58 -4.60 -14.04
C ILE A 276 -37.46 -5.20 -12.64
N GLU A 277 -38.58 -5.48 -11.96
CA GLU A 277 -38.58 -6.06 -10.62
C GLU A 277 -37.87 -7.42 -10.59
N GLN A 278 -38.14 -8.27 -11.59
CA GLN A 278 -37.56 -9.62 -11.67
C GLN A 278 -36.06 -9.58 -11.99
N LEU A 279 -35.61 -8.63 -12.82
CA LEU A 279 -34.18 -8.42 -13.07
C LEU A 279 -33.44 -7.97 -11.82
N LEU A 280 -34.01 -7.04 -11.06
CA LEU A 280 -33.46 -6.61 -9.76
C LEU A 280 -33.43 -7.76 -8.75
N ALA A 281 -34.51 -8.54 -8.65
CA ALA A 281 -34.59 -9.71 -7.78
C ALA A 281 -33.56 -10.80 -8.14
N ALA A 282 -33.29 -11.00 -9.42
CA ALA A 282 -32.23 -11.89 -9.90
C ALA A 282 -30.80 -11.34 -9.68
N GLY A 283 -30.68 -10.12 -9.16
CA GLY A 283 -29.43 -9.50 -8.72
C GLY A 283 -28.74 -8.66 -9.78
N ALA A 284 -29.51 -8.02 -10.67
CA ALA A 284 -28.99 -6.87 -11.42
C ALA A 284 -28.50 -5.79 -10.45
N PHE A 285 -27.41 -5.11 -10.82
CA PHE A 285 -27.00 -3.89 -10.13
C PHE A 285 -28.02 -2.76 -10.35
N ASP A 286 -28.63 -2.73 -11.54
CA ASP A 286 -29.71 -1.81 -11.89
C ASP A 286 -30.51 -2.36 -13.09
N ALA A 287 -31.77 -1.95 -13.25
CA ALA A 287 -32.62 -2.29 -14.39
C ALA A 287 -33.59 -1.14 -14.70
N TRP A 288 -33.73 -0.80 -15.99
CA TRP A 288 -34.54 0.34 -16.42
C TRP A 288 -35.07 0.18 -17.84
N THR A 289 -35.95 1.09 -18.26
CA THR A 289 -36.49 1.15 -19.63
C THR A 289 -36.23 2.50 -20.29
N THR A 290 -35.88 2.49 -21.58
CA THR A 290 -35.70 3.68 -22.42
C THR A 290 -36.74 3.69 -23.55
N PRO A 291 -37.56 4.74 -23.71
CA PRO A 291 -38.52 4.81 -24.82
C PRO A 291 -37.80 4.99 -26.16
N ILE A 292 -38.23 4.27 -27.18
CA ILE A 292 -37.67 4.31 -28.54
C ILE A 292 -38.78 4.26 -29.59
N VAL A 293 -38.42 4.52 -30.85
CA VAL A 293 -39.30 4.29 -32.00
C VAL A 293 -38.66 3.24 -32.90
N MET A 294 -39.41 2.18 -33.20
CA MET A 294 -38.97 1.08 -34.06
C MET A 294 -39.55 1.18 -35.47
N LYS A 295 -39.14 0.26 -36.35
CA LYS A 295 -39.63 0.15 -37.74
C LYS A 295 -41.16 0.24 -37.80
N LYS A 296 -41.69 0.79 -38.90
CA LYS A 296 -43.14 1.06 -39.07
C LYS A 296 -43.70 2.10 -38.07
N GLY A 297 -42.84 2.93 -37.48
CA GLY A 297 -43.24 4.03 -36.59
C GLY A 297 -43.80 3.56 -35.25
N ARG A 298 -43.43 2.34 -34.81
CA ARG A 298 -43.98 1.74 -33.59
C ARG A 298 -43.33 2.33 -32.35
N PRO A 299 -44.09 2.90 -31.41
CA PRO A 299 -43.60 3.19 -30.07
C PRO A 299 -43.16 1.89 -29.41
N ALA A 300 -41.99 1.91 -28.76
CA ALA A 300 -41.36 0.74 -28.18
C ALA A 300 -40.49 1.14 -26.98
N PHE A 301 -39.95 0.15 -26.28
CA PHE A 301 -38.99 0.37 -25.19
C PHE A 301 -37.75 -0.49 -25.39
N THR A 302 -36.61 0.03 -24.94
CA THR A 302 -35.44 -0.81 -24.64
C THR A 302 -35.45 -1.12 -23.16
N VAL A 303 -35.49 -2.39 -22.78
CA VAL A 303 -35.26 -2.85 -21.39
C VAL A 303 -33.76 -3.07 -21.22
N HIS A 304 -33.20 -2.54 -20.15
CA HIS A 304 -31.78 -2.64 -19.81
C HIS A 304 -31.59 -3.31 -18.45
N ALA A 305 -30.49 -4.03 -18.28
CA ALA A 305 -30.02 -4.50 -16.97
C ALA A 305 -28.49 -4.41 -16.90
N LEU A 306 -27.97 -3.76 -15.87
CA LEU A 306 -26.54 -3.74 -15.56
C LEU A 306 -26.23 -4.84 -14.54
N CYS A 307 -25.25 -5.69 -14.81
CA CYS A 307 -24.98 -6.84 -13.96
C CYS A 307 -23.52 -7.23 -13.85
N ASP A 308 -23.23 -8.04 -12.84
CA ASP A 308 -21.96 -8.74 -12.71
C ASP A 308 -21.82 -9.78 -13.85
N PRO A 309 -20.66 -9.89 -14.50
CA PRO A 309 -20.42 -10.92 -15.52
C PRO A 309 -20.76 -12.34 -15.04
N ALA A 310 -20.61 -12.65 -13.75
CA ALA A 310 -20.96 -13.94 -13.18
C ALA A 310 -22.47 -14.24 -13.19
N ARG A 311 -23.33 -13.20 -13.26
CA ARG A 311 -24.79 -13.32 -13.32
C ARG A 311 -25.37 -13.18 -14.72
N LEU A 312 -24.51 -13.03 -15.74
CA LEU A 312 -24.90 -12.74 -17.11
C LEU A 312 -25.94 -13.73 -17.65
N GLU A 313 -25.69 -15.04 -17.52
CA GLU A 313 -26.59 -16.07 -18.06
C GLU A 313 -27.96 -16.09 -17.37
N LEU A 314 -27.98 -15.90 -16.05
CA LEU A 314 -29.22 -15.84 -15.27
C LEU A 314 -30.07 -14.64 -15.69
N LEU A 315 -29.46 -13.45 -15.78
CA LEU A 315 -30.19 -12.25 -16.16
C LEU A 315 -30.61 -12.26 -17.62
N ARG A 316 -29.80 -12.83 -18.51
CA ARG A 316 -30.17 -13.03 -19.92
C ARG A 316 -31.42 -13.91 -20.04
N ALA A 317 -31.48 -15.02 -19.31
CA ALA A 317 -32.64 -15.89 -19.28
C ALA A 317 -33.88 -15.19 -18.68
N THR A 318 -33.70 -14.47 -17.58
CA THR A 318 -34.75 -13.69 -16.92
C THR A 318 -35.33 -12.64 -17.86
N MET A 319 -34.47 -11.84 -18.50
CA MET A 319 -34.87 -10.81 -19.44
C MET A 319 -35.64 -11.39 -20.64
N ILE A 320 -35.20 -12.52 -21.23
CA ILE A 320 -35.95 -13.19 -22.30
C ILE A 320 -37.34 -13.64 -21.81
N SER A 321 -37.39 -14.32 -20.66
CA SER A 321 -38.64 -14.89 -20.14
C SER A 321 -39.69 -13.83 -19.80
N HIS A 322 -39.28 -12.71 -19.23
CA HIS A 322 -40.20 -11.65 -18.78
C HIS A 322 -40.51 -10.61 -19.86
N THR A 323 -39.69 -10.50 -20.91
CA THR A 323 -39.97 -9.57 -22.02
C THR A 323 -40.57 -10.24 -23.26
N GLY A 324 -40.47 -11.58 -23.37
CA GLY A 324 -40.91 -12.33 -24.55
C GLY A 324 -40.00 -12.16 -25.78
N SER A 325 -38.88 -11.44 -25.66
CA SER A 325 -37.97 -11.20 -26.79
C SER A 325 -37.22 -12.46 -27.20
N LEU A 326 -36.95 -12.56 -28.50
CA LEU A 326 -36.16 -13.64 -29.11
C LEU A 326 -34.65 -13.37 -29.11
N GLY A 327 -34.19 -12.21 -28.66
CA GLY A 327 -32.78 -11.86 -28.66
C GLY A 327 -32.43 -10.69 -27.73
N ILE A 328 -31.21 -10.73 -27.19
CA ILE A 328 -30.64 -9.71 -26.29
C ILE A 328 -29.24 -9.36 -26.81
N ARG A 329 -28.83 -8.10 -26.64
CA ARG A 329 -27.43 -7.66 -26.84
C ARG A 329 -26.77 -7.37 -25.49
N ALA A 330 -25.46 -7.54 -25.43
CA ALA A 330 -24.64 -7.27 -24.25
C ALA A 330 -23.50 -6.31 -24.60
N THR A 331 -23.19 -5.37 -23.71
CA THR A 331 -22.02 -4.49 -23.80
C THR A 331 -21.21 -4.59 -22.51
N HIS A 332 -19.91 -4.83 -22.63
CA HIS A 332 -19.00 -4.82 -21.49
C HIS A 332 -18.69 -3.37 -21.10
N VAL A 333 -18.81 -3.07 -19.81
CA VAL A 333 -18.57 -1.74 -19.25
C VAL A 333 -17.77 -1.85 -17.97
N ASP A 334 -17.02 -0.80 -17.66
CA ASP A 334 -16.33 -0.66 -16.38
C ASP A 334 -17.15 0.22 -15.43
N ARG A 335 -17.27 -0.20 -14.18
CA ARG A 335 -18.03 0.50 -13.13
C ARG A 335 -17.10 0.90 -11.99
N TRP A 336 -17.22 2.12 -11.48
CA TRP A 336 -16.49 2.60 -10.29
C TRP A 336 -17.44 2.79 -9.11
N PRO A 337 -17.81 1.71 -8.38
CA PRO A 337 -18.61 1.86 -7.18
C PRO A 337 -17.78 2.50 -6.07
N GLN A 338 -18.39 3.41 -5.30
CA GLN A 338 -17.79 3.84 -4.03
C GLN A 338 -18.01 2.77 -2.96
N GLN A 339 -16.98 2.54 -2.14
CA GLN A 339 -17.11 1.77 -0.91
C GLN A 339 -18.07 2.51 0.01
N ARG A 340 -19.03 1.78 0.57
CA ARG A 340 -20.03 2.32 1.48
C ARG A 340 -20.20 1.38 2.66
N SER A 341 -20.42 1.96 3.84
CA SER A 341 -20.90 1.21 5.00
C SER A 341 -22.40 1.44 5.19
N GLU A 342 -23.09 0.46 5.73
CA GLU A 342 -24.48 0.60 6.17
C GLU A 342 -24.48 0.84 7.68
N GLN A 343 -25.20 1.86 8.11
CA GLN A 343 -25.36 2.24 9.52
C GLN A 343 -26.86 2.38 9.83
N ILE A 344 -27.21 2.29 11.11
CA ILE A 344 -28.57 2.52 11.58
C ILE A 344 -28.56 3.79 12.44
N VAL A 345 -29.44 4.73 12.13
CA VAL A 345 -29.70 5.92 12.95
C VAL A 345 -31.09 5.84 13.55
N VAL A 346 -31.25 6.40 14.75
CA VAL A 346 -32.53 6.38 15.47
C VAL A 346 -33.16 7.77 15.40
N VAL A 347 -34.22 7.92 14.60
CA VAL A 347 -35.03 9.14 14.53
C VAL A 347 -36.26 8.97 15.42
N GLU A 348 -36.28 9.68 16.55
CA GLU A 348 -37.42 9.70 17.48
C GLU A 348 -37.92 8.30 17.89
N GLY A 349 -36.99 7.37 18.11
CA GLY A 349 -37.28 5.99 18.52
C GLY A 349 -37.52 5.02 17.38
N HIS A 350 -37.36 5.46 16.12
CA HIS A 350 -37.45 4.59 14.95
C HIS A 350 -36.10 4.44 14.26
N GLU A 351 -35.74 3.20 13.96
CA GLU A 351 -34.52 2.85 13.23
C GLU A 351 -34.67 3.15 11.74
N ILE A 352 -33.66 3.81 11.17
CA ILE A 352 -33.55 4.10 9.76
C ILE A 352 -32.17 3.70 9.29
N ARG A 353 -32.09 2.87 8.24
CA ARG A 353 -30.81 2.55 7.61
C ARG A 353 -30.30 3.71 6.77
N VAL A 354 -28.99 3.94 6.84
CA VAL A 354 -28.28 4.93 6.04
C VAL A 354 -27.03 4.31 5.43
N LYS A 355 -26.75 4.65 4.17
CA LYS A 355 -25.52 4.30 3.46
C LYS A 355 -24.55 5.46 3.56
N VAL A 356 -23.37 5.23 4.14
CA VAL A 356 -22.31 6.25 4.28
C VAL A 356 -21.15 5.90 3.36
N ALA A 357 -20.80 6.84 2.48
CA ALA A 357 -19.63 6.77 1.61
C ALA A 357 -18.90 8.11 1.64
N ASP A 358 -17.63 8.12 2.04
CA ASP A 358 -16.83 9.33 2.28
C ASP A 358 -17.61 10.35 3.14
N HIS A 359 -17.89 11.54 2.61
CA HIS A 359 -18.65 12.62 3.24
C HIS A 359 -20.13 12.66 2.81
N ARG A 360 -20.66 11.59 2.21
CA ARG A 360 -22.03 11.51 1.74
C ARG A 360 -22.81 10.46 2.50
N VAL A 361 -23.93 10.89 3.06
CA VAL A 361 -24.94 10.03 3.67
C VAL A 361 -26.11 9.92 2.70
N LYS A 362 -26.59 8.70 2.47
CA LYS A 362 -27.81 8.43 1.71
C LYS A 362 -28.76 7.59 2.54
N VAL A 363 -29.90 8.18 2.90
CA VAL A 363 -30.92 7.53 3.72
C VAL A 363 -31.70 6.50 2.89
N GLU A 364 -31.98 5.33 3.47
CA GLU A 364 -32.90 4.37 2.86
C GLU A 364 -34.32 4.94 2.83
N PHE A 365 -34.82 5.15 1.61
CA PHE A 365 -36.06 5.90 1.39
C PHE A 365 -37.29 5.17 1.96
N ASP A 366 -37.32 3.84 1.87
CA ASP A 366 -38.45 3.05 2.38
C ASP A 366 -38.55 3.10 3.91
N ASP A 367 -37.41 3.05 4.61
CA ASP A 367 -37.33 3.23 6.05
C ASP A 367 -37.80 4.65 6.42
N ALA A 368 -37.27 5.68 5.74
CA ALA A 368 -37.66 7.06 5.99
C ALA A 368 -39.16 7.30 5.71
N LYS A 369 -39.74 6.65 4.70
CA LYS A 369 -41.16 6.72 4.36
C LYS A 369 -42.03 6.04 5.42
N ALA A 370 -41.61 4.87 5.92
CA ALA A 370 -42.31 4.17 7.00
C ALA A 370 -42.31 5.00 8.30
N VAL A 371 -41.15 5.56 8.66
CA VAL A 371 -41.02 6.44 9.83
C VAL A 371 -41.80 7.74 9.67
N ALA A 372 -41.78 8.35 8.48
CA ALA A 372 -42.58 9.54 8.18
C ALA A 372 -44.07 9.29 8.38
N ALA A 373 -44.58 8.13 7.95
CA ALA A 373 -45.96 7.73 8.17
C ALA A 373 -46.27 7.51 9.67
N ALA A 374 -45.38 6.86 10.41
CA ALA A 374 -45.53 6.62 11.84
C ALA A 374 -45.54 7.91 12.67
N LEU A 375 -44.69 8.88 12.32
CA LEU A 375 -44.54 10.15 13.03
C LEU A 375 -45.48 11.25 12.53
N GLY A 376 -46.23 11.03 11.44
CA GLY A 376 -47.05 12.05 10.81
C GLY A 376 -46.25 13.24 10.25
N ARG A 377 -45.01 13.02 9.83
CA ARG A 377 -44.09 14.05 9.32
C ARG A 377 -43.86 13.92 7.82
N PRO A 378 -43.50 15.01 7.13
CA PRO A 378 -43.02 14.93 5.75
C PRO A 378 -41.74 14.08 5.65
N VAL A 379 -41.67 13.14 4.70
CA VAL A 379 -40.50 12.27 4.49
C VAL A 379 -39.19 13.05 4.33
N ARG A 380 -39.24 14.23 3.71
CA ARG A 380 -38.09 15.12 3.56
C ARG A 380 -37.49 15.56 4.90
N GLN A 381 -38.32 15.78 5.93
CA GLN A 381 -37.84 16.15 7.26
C GLN A 381 -37.21 14.96 7.99
N VAL A 382 -37.80 13.77 7.84
CA VAL A 382 -37.24 12.53 8.39
C VAL A 382 -35.88 12.20 7.77
N ILE A 383 -35.75 12.36 6.45
CA ILE A 383 -34.46 12.21 5.74
C ILE A 383 -33.42 13.18 6.29
N ALA A 384 -33.75 14.48 6.40
CA ALA A 384 -32.79 15.48 6.90
C ALA A 384 -32.34 15.20 8.35
N LEU A 385 -33.24 14.72 9.21
CA LEU A 385 -32.90 14.32 10.58
C LEU A 385 -31.97 13.10 10.59
N ALA A 386 -32.27 12.08 9.79
CA ALA A 386 -31.44 10.89 9.66
C ALA A 386 -30.04 11.22 9.10
N GLU A 387 -29.95 12.09 8.10
CA GLU A 387 -28.67 12.58 7.56
C GLU A 387 -27.86 13.35 8.61
N HIS A 388 -28.50 14.19 9.42
CA HIS A 388 -27.82 14.93 10.48
C HIS A 388 -27.26 14.00 11.56
N LEU A 389 -28.05 12.99 11.98
CA LEU A 389 -27.63 12.01 12.98
C LEU A 389 -26.53 11.07 12.49
N ALA A 390 -26.41 10.83 11.19
CA ALA A 390 -25.36 9.99 10.62
C ALA A 390 -24.02 10.73 10.45
N ASN A 391 -24.02 12.07 10.52
CA ASN A 391 -22.83 12.91 10.38
C ASN A 391 -22.25 13.36 11.74
N ASN A 392 -22.96 13.11 12.85
CA ASN A 392 -22.52 13.38 14.22
C ASN A 392 -22.22 12.06 14.93
#